data_AF-X1LR39-F1
#
_entry.id   AF-X1LR39-F1
#
_cell.length_a   1.000
_cell.length_b   1.000
_cell.length_c   1.000
_cell.angle_alpha   90.00
_cell.angle_beta   90.00
_cell.angle_gamma   90.00
#
_symmetry.space_group_name_H-M   'P 1'
#
loop_
_entity.id
_entity.type
_entity.pdbx_description
1 polymer ?
#
loop_
_entity_poly.entity_id
_entity_poly.type
_entity_poly.pdbx_seq_one_letter_code
_entity_poly.pdbx_strand_id
1 'polypeptide(L)'
;MGAQPVNKNGEAFVFPLEPRDVEAASFIQECYVKNKGVVTPTGMRGVWLDTPLIELKNGEGTIEKSFPGMYRMFKRFDLDMRKDPVLVFPTLHYQNGGVESDPQGKTNVDCLWVAGEVSGGVHGKNRLMGNSTLDCLVFGRRAGISVAEYLKSDAKHGRLTLEHMKNYVTMLKQAGINTTRKAPMLLPDYRGKAVLARMIDVF
;
A
#
# COMPACT_ATOMS: atom_id res chain seq x y z
N MET A 1 21.28 16.34 3.42
CA MET A 1 21.57 14.92 3.73
C MET A 1 20.79 13.97 2.82
N GLY A 2 20.83 14.18 1.49
CA GLY A 2 20.04 13.36 0.57
C GLY A 2 20.95 12.48 -0.28
N ALA A 3 20.67 11.17 -0.29
CA ALA A 3 21.12 10.30 -1.38
C ALA A 3 20.45 10.75 -2.68
N GLN A 4 21.07 10.47 -3.82
CA GLN A 4 20.54 10.86 -5.12
C GLN A 4 20.25 9.65 -5.99
N PRO A 5 19.08 9.59 -6.65
CA PRO A 5 18.81 8.55 -7.62
C PRO A 5 19.64 8.79 -8.90
N VAL A 6 20.38 7.77 -9.31
CA VAL A 6 21.19 7.77 -10.53
C VAL A 6 20.90 6.51 -11.36
N ASN A 7 21.03 6.61 -12.67
CA ASN A 7 20.79 5.50 -13.57
C ASN A 7 21.99 4.52 -13.58
N LYS A 8 21.95 3.49 -14.45
CA LYS A 8 23.03 2.48 -14.52
C LYS A 8 24.40 3.04 -14.89
N ASN A 9 24.46 4.25 -15.45
CA ASN A 9 25.68 4.95 -15.83
C ASN A 9 26.17 5.93 -14.75
N GLY A 10 25.45 6.06 -13.62
CA GLY A 10 25.75 7.05 -12.58
C GLY A 10 25.24 8.45 -12.90
N GLU A 11 24.38 8.63 -13.90
CA GLU A 11 23.82 9.94 -14.26
C GLU A 11 22.55 10.21 -13.44
N ALA A 12 22.45 11.41 -12.83
CA ALA A 12 21.20 11.88 -12.25
C ALA A 12 20.17 12.13 -13.36
N PHE A 13 18.92 11.70 -13.15
CA PHE A 13 17.87 11.74 -14.17
C PHE A 13 16.55 12.36 -13.68
N VAL A 14 16.49 12.74 -12.40
CA VAL A 14 15.36 13.42 -11.78
C VAL A 14 15.89 14.50 -10.84
N PHE A 15 15.21 15.63 -10.77
CA PHE A 15 15.62 16.72 -9.89
C PHE A 15 15.41 16.34 -8.41
N PRO A 16 16.30 16.78 -7.51
CA PRO A 16 16.07 16.61 -6.08
C PRO A 16 14.77 17.31 -5.67
N LEU A 17 14.03 16.70 -4.74
CA LEU A 17 12.80 17.24 -4.14
C LEU A 17 11.58 17.30 -5.09
N GLU A 18 11.62 16.58 -6.20
CA GLU A 18 10.41 16.37 -7.02
C GLU A 18 9.31 15.66 -6.21
N PRO A 19 8.02 15.91 -6.52
CA PRO A 19 6.91 15.16 -5.97
C PRO A 19 7.05 13.65 -6.22
N ARG A 20 6.54 12.84 -5.28
CA ARG A 20 6.70 11.38 -5.30
C ARG A 20 6.17 10.71 -6.57
N ASP A 21 5.10 11.24 -7.15
CA ASP A 21 4.51 10.76 -8.41
C ASP A 21 5.44 11.05 -9.60
N VAL A 22 6.05 12.24 -9.65
CA VAL A 22 7.06 12.59 -10.66
C VAL A 22 8.31 11.73 -10.50
N GLU A 23 8.79 11.55 -9.27
CA GLU A 23 9.95 10.71 -8.97
C GLU A 23 9.71 9.25 -9.38
N ALA A 24 8.58 8.66 -8.97
CA ALA A 24 8.22 7.29 -9.32
C ALA A 24 8.04 7.12 -10.84
N ALA A 25 7.38 8.06 -11.52
CA ALA A 25 7.24 8.04 -12.97
C ALA A 25 8.61 8.12 -13.67
N SER A 26 9.51 8.96 -13.16
CA SER A 26 10.87 9.09 -13.69
C SER A 26 11.65 7.78 -13.59
N PHE A 27 11.55 7.06 -12.46
CA PHE A 27 12.22 5.76 -12.28
C PHE A 27 11.67 4.72 -13.27
N ILE A 28 10.34 4.68 -13.45
CA ILE A 28 9.69 3.77 -14.40
C ILE A 28 10.15 4.08 -15.82
N GLN A 29 10.15 5.35 -16.23
CA GLN A 29 10.61 5.77 -17.55
C GLN A 29 12.09 5.44 -17.78
N GLU A 30 12.95 5.71 -16.81
CA GLU A 30 14.39 5.42 -16.89
C GLU A 30 14.63 3.91 -17.08
N CYS A 31 13.86 3.08 -16.36
CA CYS A 31 13.97 1.63 -16.44
C CYS A 31 13.36 1.01 -17.71
N TYR A 32 12.13 1.40 -18.08
CA TYR A 32 11.33 0.68 -19.08
C TYR A 32 11.27 1.37 -20.45
N VAL A 33 11.45 2.70 -20.50
CA VAL A 33 11.37 3.46 -21.75
C VAL A 33 12.76 3.77 -22.30
N LYS A 34 13.64 4.29 -21.45
CA LYS A 34 14.99 4.69 -21.86
C LYS A 34 16.02 3.57 -21.77
N ASN A 35 15.66 2.44 -21.13
CA ASN A 35 16.55 1.30 -20.91
C ASN A 35 17.88 1.67 -20.21
N LYS A 36 17.82 2.68 -19.34
CA LYS A 36 18.93 3.19 -18.54
C LYS A 36 18.89 2.71 -17.07
N GLY A 37 17.87 1.94 -16.68
CA GLY A 37 17.85 1.22 -15.42
C GLY A 37 18.83 0.04 -15.36
N VAL A 38 19.10 -0.42 -14.15
CA VAL A 38 19.85 -1.64 -13.82
C VAL A 38 18.92 -2.84 -13.95
N VAL A 39 19.39 -3.93 -14.54
CA VAL A 39 18.67 -5.20 -14.64
C VAL A 39 19.35 -6.22 -13.75
N THR A 40 18.61 -6.81 -12.81
CA THR A 40 19.12 -7.86 -11.92
C THR A 40 19.19 -9.20 -12.67
N PRO A 41 19.94 -10.20 -12.16
CA PRO A 41 19.93 -11.56 -12.72
C PRO A 41 18.54 -12.21 -12.79
N THR A 42 17.61 -11.77 -11.93
CA THR A 42 16.21 -12.22 -11.91
C THR A 42 15.32 -11.49 -12.94
N GLY A 43 15.89 -10.56 -13.71
CA GLY A 43 15.16 -9.76 -14.70
C GLY A 43 14.42 -8.56 -14.12
N MET A 44 14.52 -8.30 -12.81
CA MET A 44 13.94 -7.12 -12.19
C MET A 44 14.71 -5.86 -12.60
N ARG A 45 14.03 -4.72 -12.63
CA ARG A 45 14.63 -3.43 -13.01
C ARG A 45 14.63 -2.45 -11.84
N GLY A 46 15.65 -1.62 -11.78
CA GLY A 46 15.79 -0.58 -10.75
C GLY A 46 16.73 0.54 -11.18
N VAL A 47 16.88 1.51 -10.30
CA VAL A 47 17.90 2.57 -10.38
C VAL A 47 18.75 2.53 -9.13
N TRP A 48 19.93 3.13 -9.18
CA TRP A 48 20.77 3.25 -8.00
C TRP A 48 20.33 4.44 -7.15
N LEU A 49 20.27 4.26 -5.85
CA LEU A 49 20.24 5.34 -4.89
C LEU A 49 21.66 5.51 -4.34
N ASP A 50 22.31 6.62 -4.69
CA ASP A 50 23.67 6.95 -4.27
C ASP A 50 23.70 7.37 -2.80
N THR A 51 23.68 6.35 -1.93
CA THR A 51 23.83 6.51 -0.48
C THR A 51 25.26 6.86 -0.04
N PRO A 52 26.35 6.40 -0.69
CA PRO A 52 27.72 6.85 -0.38
C PRO A 52 27.91 8.37 -0.42
N LEU A 53 27.15 9.08 -1.28
CA LEU A 53 27.14 10.54 -1.31
C LEU A 53 26.82 11.20 0.05
N ILE A 54 26.09 10.51 0.93
CA ILE A 54 25.78 10.99 2.28
C ILE A 54 27.05 11.05 3.13
N GLU A 55 27.89 10.01 3.11
CA GLU A 55 29.17 9.99 3.82
C GLU A 55 30.12 11.06 3.24
N LEU A 56 30.23 11.14 1.91
CA LEU A 56 31.09 12.11 1.23
C LEU A 56 30.75 13.57 1.58
N LYS A 57 29.45 13.90 1.70
CA LYS A 57 29.01 15.28 1.97
C LYS A 57 29.00 15.66 3.46
N ASN A 58 28.81 14.68 4.35
CA ASN A 58 28.52 14.96 5.76
C ASN A 58 29.58 14.38 6.73
N GLY A 59 30.57 13.66 6.22
CA GLY A 59 31.66 13.04 6.99
C GLY A 59 31.38 11.58 7.34
N GLU A 60 32.47 10.85 7.60
CA GLU A 60 32.45 9.41 7.90
C GLU A 60 31.61 9.09 9.16
N GLY A 61 30.79 8.05 9.07
CA GLY A 61 29.90 7.59 10.13
C GLY A 61 28.54 8.29 10.14
N THR A 62 28.26 9.16 9.16
CA THR A 62 26.97 9.86 9.09
C THR A 62 25.81 8.89 8.92
N ILE A 63 25.94 7.87 8.07
CA ILE A 63 24.86 6.90 7.83
C ILE A 63 24.61 6.06 9.08
N GLU A 64 25.66 5.65 9.78
CA GLU A 64 25.53 4.85 11.01
C GLU A 64 24.82 5.64 12.12
N LYS A 65 25.09 6.95 12.21
CA LYS A 65 24.46 7.85 13.18
C LYS A 65 23.02 8.19 12.82
N SER A 66 22.76 8.57 11.57
CA SER A 66 21.47 9.13 11.13
C SER A 66 20.48 8.05 10.66
N PHE A 67 20.96 6.93 10.13
CA PHE A 67 20.14 5.84 9.59
C PHE A 67 20.54 4.45 10.15
N PRO A 68 20.67 4.28 11.47
CA PRO A 68 21.17 3.03 12.07
C PRO A 68 20.31 1.80 11.74
N GLY A 69 19.00 2.00 11.56
CA GLY A 69 18.08 0.93 11.18
C GLY A 69 18.36 0.40 9.77
N MET A 70 18.53 1.31 8.80
CA MET A 70 18.83 0.94 7.42
C MET A 70 20.21 0.32 7.30
N TYR A 71 21.23 0.89 7.96
CA TYR A 71 22.56 0.33 7.98
C TYR A 71 22.57 -1.11 8.51
N ARG A 72 21.90 -1.38 9.64
CA ARG A 72 21.76 -2.75 10.16
C ARG A 72 21.00 -3.68 9.22
N MET A 73 19.99 -3.17 8.50
CA MET A 73 19.22 -3.96 7.55
C MET A 73 20.10 -4.44 6.39
N PHE A 74 20.85 -3.54 5.74
CA PHE A 74 21.74 -3.89 4.63
C PHE A 74 22.93 -4.75 5.06
N LYS A 75 23.51 -4.46 6.22
CA LYS A 75 24.64 -5.22 6.77
C LYS A 75 24.31 -6.70 7.02
N ARG A 76 23.05 -7.06 7.28
CA ARG A 76 22.61 -8.47 7.41
C ARG A 76 22.71 -9.26 6.11
N PHE A 77 22.83 -8.58 4.97
CA PHE A 77 23.00 -9.16 3.65
C PHE A 77 24.41 -8.89 3.10
N ASP A 78 25.37 -8.57 3.96
CA ASP A 78 26.76 -8.24 3.60
C ASP A 78 26.88 -7.04 2.63
N LEU A 79 25.90 -6.14 2.65
CA LEU A 79 25.90 -4.89 1.87
C LEU A 79 26.29 -3.71 2.75
N ASP A 80 27.27 -2.92 2.31
CA ASP A 80 27.69 -1.69 2.99
C ASP A 80 27.20 -0.45 2.22
N MET A 81 26.03 0.07 2.62
CA MET A 81 25.40 1.25 1.99
C MET A 81 26.22 2.55 2.12
N ARG A 82 27.35 2.54 2.85
CA ARG A 82 28.32 3.65 2.90
C ARG A 82 29.27 3.65 1.71
N LYS A 83 29.46 2.48 1.09
CA LYS A 83 30.42 2.25 0.01
C LYS A 83 29.71 1.95 -1.30
N ASP A 84 28.64 1.18 -1.23
CA ASP A 84 27.89 0.72 -2.38
C ASP A 84 26.53 1.42 -2.46
N PRO A 85 26.10 1.87 -3.65
CA PRO A 85 24.77 2.41 -3.84
C PRO A 85 23.71 1.31 -3.69
N VAL A 86 22.50 1.70 -3.28
CA VAL A 86 21.39 0.78 -3.05
C VAL A 86 20.49 0.71 -4.27
N LEU A 87 20.16 -0.51 -4.74
CA LEU A 87 19.19 -0.68 -5.83
C LEU A 87 17.77 -0.39 -5.32
N VAL A 88 17.05 0.51 -5.99
CA VAL A 88 15.68 0.89 -5.64
C VAL A 88 14.75 0.89 -6.86
N PHE A 89 13.47 0.64 -6.62
CA PHE A 89 12.41 0.79 -7.62
C PHE A 89 11.08 1.14 -6.94
N PRO A 90 10.19 1.93 -7.56
CA PRO A 90 8.91 2.27 -6.95
C PRO A 90 8.03 1.03 -6.79
N THR A 91 7.27 0.99 -5.70
CA THR A 91 6.30 -0.09 -5.42
C THR A 91 4.97 0.49 -4.95
N LEU A 92 3.90 -0.30 -5.07
CA LEU A 92 2.61 0.05 -4.48
C LEU A 92 2.77 0.07 -2.95
N HIS A 93 2.51 1.22 -2.34
CA HIS A 93 2.69 1.40 -0.90
C HIS A 93 1.38 1.66 -0.15
N TYR A 94 0.44 2.39 -0.75
CA TYR A 94 -0.79 2.81 -0.05
C TYR A 94 -1.94 3.00 -1.04
N GLN A 95 -3.17 2.71 -0.61
CA GLN A 95 -4.40 2.89 -1.38
C GLN A 95 -5.20 4.11 -0.87
N ASN A 96 -5.29 5.17 -1.69
CA ASN A 96 -6.04 6.38 -1.34
C ASN A 96 -7.56 6.26 -1.63
N GLY A 97 -7.91 5.38 -2.56
CA GLY A 97 -9.30 5.05 -2.86
C GLY A 97 -9.77 3.90 -1.99
N GLY A 98 -11.09 3.72 -1.90
CA GLY A 98 -11.67 2.70 -1.04
C GLY A 98 -13.18 2.85 -0.99
N VAL A 99 -13.78 2.28 0.06
CA VAL A 99 -15.21 2.38 0.32
C VAL A 99 -15.55 3.83 0.67
N GLU A 100 -16.57 4.38 0.00
CA GLU A 100 -17.09 5.70 0.30
C GLU A 100 -17.84 5.67 1.64
N SER A 101 -17.58 6.68 2.47
CA SER A 101 -18.24 6.86 3.75
C SER A 101 -18.45 8.33 4.08
N ASP A 102 -19.43 8.60 4.93
CA ASP A 102 -19.63 9.92 5.52
C ASP A 102 -18.52 10.24 6.57
N PRO A 103 -18.50 11.47 7.13
CA PRO A 103 -17.51 11.85 8.14
C PRO A 103 -17.56 11.04 9.45
N GLN A 104 -18.62 10.27 9.67
CA GLN A 104 -18.81 9.36 10.81
C GLN A 104 -18.39 7.92 10.46
N GLY A 105 -17.94 7.66 9.23
CA GLY A 105 -17.53 6.34 8.75
C GLY A 105 -18.68 5.48 8.27
N LYS A 106 -19.93 5.98 8.21
CA LYS A 106 -21.07 5.21 7.72
C LYS A 106 -21.02 5.14 6.19
N THR A 107 -21.24 3.95 5.64
CA THR A 107 -21.31 3.74 4.19
C THR A 107 -22.74 3.96 3.66
N ASN A 108 -22.93 3.82 2.35
CA ASN A 108 -24.26 3.78 1.74
C ASN A 108 -25.03 2.47 2.03
N VAL A 109 -24.38 1.48 2.64
CA VAL A 109 -25.00 0.25 3.12
C VAL A 109 -25.34 0.42 4.58
N ASP A 110 -26.61 0.21 4.93
CA ASP A 110 -27.05 0.27 6.31
C ASP A 110 -26.32 -0.75 7.18
N CYS A 111 -26.05 -0.36 8.42
CA CYS A 111 -25.30 -1.13 9.39
C CYS A 111 -23.83 -1.43 9.01
N LEU A 112 -23.26 -0.76 8.00
CA LEU A 112 -21.87 -0.91 7.59
C LEU A 112 -21.09 0.39 7.77
N TRP A 113 -19.99 0.30 8.53
CA TRP A 113 -19.01 1.37 8.73
C TRP A 113 -17.62 0.94 8.27
N VAL A 114 -16.81 1.92 7.87
CA VAL A 114 -15.43 1.76 7.43
C VAL A 114 -14.54 2.85 8.01
N ALA A 115 -13.26 2.55 8.19
CA ALA A 115 -12.25 3.51 8.63
C ALA A 115 -10.83 3.05 8.25
N GLY A 116 -9.93 4.02 8.07
CA GLY A 116 -8.53 3.76 7.68
C GLY A 116 -8.38 3.48 6.19
N GLU A 117 -7.33 2.76 5.80
CA GLU A 117 -6.93 2.55 4.39
C GLU A 117 -7.99 1.85 3.52
N VAL A 118 -8.97 1.17 4.12
CA VAL A 118 -10.11 0.60 3.37
C VAL A 118 -11.10 1.67 2.89
N SER A 119 -11.11 2.83 3.52
CA SER A 119 -11.98 3.96 3.19
C SER A 119 -11.36 4.86 2.12
N GLY A 120 -12.22 5.48 1.30
CA GLY A 120 -11.81 6.39 0.24
C GLY A 120 -12.12 7.86 0.55
N GLY A 121 -11.46 8.77 -0.16
CA GLY A 121 -11.86 10.18 -0.26
C GLY A 121 -11.02 11.16 0.57
N VAL A 122 -10.68 10.83 1.82
CA VAL A 122 -9.95 11.72 2.76
C VAL A 122 -8.62 12.22 2.18
N HIS A 123 -7.94 11.40 1.40
CA HIS A 123 -6.63 11.71 0.82
C HIS A 123 -6.69 12.29 -0.60
N GLY A 124 -7.86 12.29 -1.24
CA GLY A 124 -8.00 12.69 -2.64
C GLY A 124 -7.03 11.94 -3.56
N LYS A 125 -6.34 12.67 -4.44
CA LYS A 125 -5.43 12.08 -5.43
C LYS A 125 -4.08 11.62 -4.86
N ASN A 126 -3.57 12.28 -3.83
CA ASN A 126 -2.26 11.97 -3.27
C ASN A 126 -2.26 12.17 -1.76
N ARG A 127 -1.66 11.22 -1.02
CA ARG A 127 -1.68 11.22 0.44
C ARG A 127 -0.43 11.91 0.99
N LEU A 128 -0.64 12.84 1.91
CA LEU A 128 0.46 13.46 2.66
C LEU A 128 1.10 12.45 3.63
N MET A 129 2.43 12.48 3.73
CA MET A 129 3.18 11.60 4.63
C MET A 129 2.71 11.72 6.09
N GLY A 130 2.60 10.59 6.79
CA GLY A 130 2.16 10.54 8.18
C GLY A 130 0.64 10.50 8.38
N ASN A 131 -0.16 10.86 7.38
CA ASN A 131 -1.61 10.96 7.54
C ASN A 131 -2.34 9.61 7.56
N SER A 132 -1.74 8.49 7.13
CA SER A 132 -2.43 7.18 7.14
C SER A 132 -2.74 6.70 8.56
N THR A 133 -1.80 6.93 9.49
CA THR A 133 -1.99 6.54 10.89
C THR A 133 -3.03 7.44 11.54
N LEU A 134 -2.99 8.75 11.25
CA LEU A 134 -3.98 9.70 11.74
C LEU A 134 -5.37 9.40 11.18
N ASP A 135 -5.46 9.06 9.90
CA ASP A 135 -6.70 8.63 9.25
C ASP A 135 -7.32 7.43 9.97
N CYS A 136 -6.54 6.37 10.18
CA CYS A 136 -6.96 5.19 10.93
C CYS A 136 -7.44 5.53 12.35
N LEU A 137 -6.70 6.36 13.10
CA LEU A 137 -7.05 6.70 14.48
C LEU A 137 -8.29 7.61 14.58
N VAL A 138 -8.37 8.64 13.73
CA VAL A 138 -9.44 9.64 13.77
C VAL A 138 -10.75 9.04 13.27
N PHE A 139 -10.74 8.45 12.08
CA PHE A 139 -11.95 7.85 11.50
C PHE A 139 -12.32 6.55 12.20
N GLY A 140 -11.34 5.79 12.70
CA GLY A 140 -11.62 4.62 13.55
C GLY A 140 -12.35 5.01 14.83
N ARG A 141 -11.92 6.09 15.51
CA ARG A 141 -12.63 6.60 16.69
C ARG A 141 -14.03 7.10 16.35
N ARG A 142 -14.19 7.87 15.26
CA ARG A 142 -15.48 8.39 14.83
C ARG A 142 -16.46 7.29 14.46
N ALA A 143 -16.03 6.32 13.66
CA ALA A 143 -16.80 5.13 13.32
C ALA A 143 -17.20 4.35 14.57
N GLY A 144 -16.28 4.14 15.51
CA GLY A 144 -16.57 3.46 16.77
C GLY A 144 -17.65 4.17 17.59
N ILE A 145 -17.61 5.51 17.70
CA ILE A 145 -18.64 6.30 18.39
C ILE A 145 -19.97 6.19 17.65
N SER A 146 -19.97 6.35 16.32
CA SER A 146 -21.17 6.27 15.48
C SER A 146 -21.87 4.91 15.59
N VAL A 147 -21.10 3.81 15.56
CA VAL A 147 -21.61 2.46 15.77
C VAL A 147 -22.22 2.32 17.16
N ALA A 148 -21.54 2.82 18.21
CA ALA A 148 -22.04 2.73 19.57
C ALA A 148 -23.34 3.52 19.79
N GLU A 149 -23.49 4.67 19.15
CA GLU A 149 -24.72 5.47 19.16
C GLU A 149 -25.85 4.77 18.39
N TYR A 150 -25.54 4.20 17.22
CA TYR A 150 -26.49 3.43 16.42
C TYR A 150 -27.04 2.23 17.21
N LEU A 151 -26.17 1.49 17.92
CA LEU A 151 -26.59 0.33 18.73
C LEU A 151 -27.44 0.70 19.96
N LYS A 152 -27.32 1.93 20.46
CA LYS A 152 -28.19 2.44 21.55
C LYS A 152 -29.53 2.94 21.04
N SER A 153 -29.64 3.24 19.75
CA SER A 153 -30.91 3.62 19.14
C SER A 153 -31.83 2.39 19.03
N ASP A 154 -33.14 2.62 18.96
CA ASP A 154 -34.17 1.57 18.83
C ASP A 154 -34.21 0.99 17.39
N ALA A 155 -33.04 0.85 16.78
CA ALA A 155 -32.87 0.44 15.40
C ALA A 155 -33.42 -0.98 15.22
N LYS A 156 -34.46 -1.12 14.38
CA LYS A 156 -35.04 -2.43 14.08
C LYS A 156 -34.09 -3.23 13.21
N HIS A 157 -33.56 -4.32 13.75
CA HIS A 157 -32.73 -5.24 13.00
C HIS A 157 -33.62 -6.22 12.24
N GLY A 158 -33.43 -6.29 10.93
CA GLY A 158 -34.11 -7.28 10.09
C GLY A 158 -33.62 -8.70 10.37
N ARG A 159 -34.33 -9.71 9.87
CA ARG A 159 -33.83 -11.08 9.87
C ARG A 159 -32.58 -11.17 8.99
N LEU A 160 -31.55 -11.89 9.44
CA LEU A 160 -30.40 -12.20 8.61
C LEU A 160 -30.85 -13.02 7.39
N THR A 161 -30.53 -12.54 6.19
CA THR A 161 -30.86 -13.23 4.94
C THR A 161 -29.68 -13.19 3.97
N LEU A 162 -29.62 -14.19 3.09
CA LEU A 162 -28.70 -14.23 1.94
C LEU A 162 -29.35 -13.65 0.67
N GLU A 163 -30.43 -12.88 0.81
CA GLU A 163 -31.20 -12.42 -0.35
C GLU A 163 -30.39 -11.45 -1.22
N HIS A 164 -29.55 -10.61 -0.61
CA HIS A 164 -28.61 -9.74 -1.32
C HIS A 164 -27.66 -10.55 -2.24
N MET A 165 -27.16 -11.70 -1.77
CA MET A 165 -26.30 -12.59 -2.57
C MET A 165 -27.07 -13.20 -3.73
N LYS A 166 -28.30 -13.67 -3.51
CA LYS A 166 -29.14 -14.22 -4.59
C LYS A 166 -29.46 -13.16 -5.65
N ASN A 167 -29.78 -11.94 -5.21
CA ASN A 167 -30.03 -10.81 -6.10
C ASN A 167 -28.80 -10.49 -6.94
N TYR A 168 -27.62 -10.41 -6.31
CA TYR A 168 -26.36 -10.19 -7.01
C TYR A 168 -26.07 -11.29 -8.04
N VAL A 169 -26.21 -12.57 -7.67
CA VAL A 169 -26.04 -13.69 -8.62
C VAL A 169 -27.03 -13.62 -9.78
N THR A 170 -28.27 -13.21 -9.52
CA THR A 170 -29.30 -13.02 -10.55
C THR A 170 -28.93 -11.89 -11.51
N MET A 171 -28.43 -10.76 -10.99
CA MET A 171 -27.94 -9.64 -11.80
C MET A 171 -26.78 -10.07 -12.70
N LEU A 172 -25.83 -10.86 -12.18
CA LEU A 172 -24.71 -11.38 -12.97
C LEU A 172 -25.19 -12.25 -14.14
N LYS A 173 -26.16 -13.14 -13.88
CA LYS A 173 -26.78 -13.98 -14.92
C LYS A 173 -27.47 -13.12 -15.98
N GLN A 174 -28.24 -12.12 -15.57
CA GLN A 174 -28.94 -11.21 -16.50
C GLN A 174 -27.97 -10.38 -17.33
N ALA A 175 -26.85 -9.97 -16.75
CA ALA A 175 -25.78 -9.26 -17.46
C ALA A 175 -24.92 -10.18 -18.37
N GLY A 176 -25.20 -11.49 -18.41
CA GLY A 176 -24.41 -12.45 -19.18
C GLY A 176 -22.97 -12.61 -18.67
N ILE A 177 -22.69 -12.23 -17.42
CA ILE A 177 -21.35 -12.29 -16.85
C ILE A 177 -21.07 -13.72 -16.42
N ASN A 178 -20.11 -14.37 -17.10
CA ASN A 178 -19.66 -15.69 -16.71
C ASN A 178 -18.86 -15.60 -15.40
N THR A 179 -19.44 -16.13 -14.31
CA THR A 179 -18.85 -16.03 -12.97
C THR A 179 -17.79 -17.12 -12.78
N THR A 180 -16.55 -16.82 -13.14
CA THR A 180 -15.39 -17.70 -12.88
C THR A 180 -14.75 -17.45 -11.52
N ARG A 181 -15.01 -16.30 -10.89
CA ARG A 181 -14.50 -15.91 -9.57
C ARG A 181 -15.44 -16.37 -8.46
N LYS A 182 -14.91 -17.11 -7.49
CA LYS A 182 -15.53 -17.29 -6.16
C LYS A 182 -15.16 -16.06 -5.31
N ALA A 183 -16.15 -15.28 -4.87
CA ALA A 183 -15.94 -14.11 -4.03
C ALA A 183 -16.49 -14.33 -2.60
N PRO A 184 -15.87 -13.77 -1.55
CA PRO A 184 -14.44 -13.51 -1.39
C PRO A 184 -13.74 -14.73 -0.76
N MET A 185 -12.52 -15.02 -1.21
CA MET A 185 -11.58 -15.74 -0.35
C MET A 185 -11.24 -14.84 0.83
N LEU A 186 -11.94 -15.03 1.95
CA LEU A 186 -11.63 -14.38 3.23
C LEU A 186 -10.19 -14.69 3.70
N LEU A 187 -9.56 -15.70 3.09
CA LEU A 187 -8.26 -16.19 3.44
C LEU A 187 -7.45 -16.50 2.15
N PRO A 188 -6.26 -15.90 1.95
CA PRO A 188 -5.46 -16.03 0.71
C PRO A 188 -4.96 -17.46 0.42
N ASP A 189 -4.61 -17.80 -0.82
CA ASP A 189 -4.14 -19.16 -1.18
C ASP A 189 -2.73 -19.52 -0.67
N TYR A 190 -1.94 -18.54 -0.23
CA TYR A 190 -0.59 -18.77 0.30
C TYR A 190 -0.56 -19.26 1.77
N ARG A 191 -1.66 -19.82 2.27
CA ARG A 191 -1.73 -20.34 3.64
C ARG A 191 -1.08 -21.71 3.75
N GLY A 192 -0.40 -21.95 4.87
CA GLY A 192 0.08 -23.29 5.22
C GLY A 192 -1.07 -24.29 5.36
N LYS A 193 -0.82 -25.56 5.02
CA LYS A 193 -1.80 -26.67 5.02
C LYS A 193 -2.65 -26.76 6.29
N ALA A 194 -2.10 -26.39 7.45
CA ALA A 194 -2.79 -26.42 8.75
C ALA A 194 -3.96 -25.43 8.85
N VAL A 195 -3.91 -24.29 8.15
CA VAL A 195 -5.00 -23.29 8.18
C VAL A 195 -6.12 -23.71 7.22
N LEU A 196 -5.79 -24.35 6.11
CA LEU A 196 -6.76 -24.91 5.17
C LEU A 196 -7.55 -26.06 5.79
N ALA A 197 -6.92 -26.91 6.61
CA ALA A 197 -7.57 -28.03 7.30
C ALA A 197 -8.62 -27.61 8.34
N ARG A 198 -8.63 -26.34 8.76
CA ARG A 198 -9.61 -25.78 9.71
C ARG A 198 -10.71 -24.98 9.02
N MET A 199 -10.72 -24.96 7.68
CA MET A 199 -11.77 -24.31 6.91
C MET A 199 -13.06 -25.10 7.08
N ILE A 200 -14.11 -24.41 7.54
CA ILE A 200 -15.46 -24.96 7.56
C ILE A 200 -16.03 -24.71 6.16
N ASP A 201 -16.38 -25.79 5.45
CA ASP A 201 -17.07 -25.66 4.18
C ASP A 201 -18.53 -25.28 4.46
N VAL A 202 -18.93 -24.10 3.99
CA VAL A 202 -20.23 -23.50 4.30
C VAL A 202 -21.19 -23.60 3.10
N PHE A 203 -20.81 -24.35 2.06
CA PHE A 203 -21.58 -24.54 0.84
C PHE A 203 -21.54 -25.99 0.35
#